data_AF-A0A7C5DD16-F1
#
_entry.id   AF-A0A7C5DD16-F1
#
_cell.length_a   1.000
_cell.length_b   1.000
_cell.length_c   1.000
_cell.angle_alpha   90.00
_cell.angle_beta   90.00
_cell.angle_gamma   90.00
#
_symmetry.space_group_name_H-M   'P 1'
#
loop_
_entity.id
_entity.type
_entity.pdbx_description
1 polymer ?
#
loop_
_entity_poly.entity_id
_entity_poly.type
_entity_poly.pdbx_seq_one_letter_code
_entity_poly.pdbx_strand_id
1 'polypeptide(L)'
;MELQLKRLNNKEYIRHLSPDLEELFSSCLKLEKMYDRFRFLESHDLMPTIDMIWETITIADRIMGLVKAIILTERSSKDSLITDEMYGVWKKAWNKYESELRKLKDKITAIGIGTEEAVKIKVSSFLADYASFIRANVYPVFIHYSRIITANPEIIYRTIEKRFAVLFVRRFIKGEEVEEEEEK
;
A
#
# COMPACT_ATOMS: atom_id res chain seq x y z
N MET A 1 15.66 5.81 -2.93
CA MET A 1 14.29 5.42 -3.32
C MET A 1 14.10 5.41 -4.84
N GLU A 2 14.38 6.50 -5.57
CA GLU A 2 14.35 6.51 -7.06
C GLU A 2 15.20 5.40 -7.72
N LEU A 3 16.42 5.17 -7.23
CA LEU A 3 17.30 4.09 -7.70
C LEU A 3 16.76 2.68 -7.39
N GLN A 4 15.93 2.54 -6.34
CA GLN A 4 15.32 1.26 -5.94
C GLN A 4 14.04 0.99 -6.75
N LEU A 5 13.24 2.02 -7.01
CA LEU A 5 12.08 1.96 -7.91
C LEU A 5 12.50 1.72 -9.36
N LYS A 6 13.60 2.33 -9.84
CA LYS A 6 14.19 2.02 -11.16
C LYS A 6 14.61 0.55 -11.30
N ARG A 7 15.08 -0.09 -10.22
CA ARG A 7 15.41 -1.52 -10.21
C ARG A 7 14.17 -2.43 -10.19
N LEU A 8 13.12 -2.01 -9.48
CA LEU A 8 11.83 -2.72 -9.44
C LEU A 8 11.02 -2.56 -10.73
N ASN A 9 11.22 -1.47 -11.47
CA ASN A 9 10.56 -1.21 -12.75
C ASN A 9 11.29 -1.84 -13.95
N ASN A 10 12.13 -2.86 -13.70
CA ASN A 10 12.67 -3.70 -14.77
C ASN A 10 11.54 -4.60 -15.28
N LYS A 11 11.20 -4.51 -16.57
CA LYS A 11 10.13 -5.30 -17.20
C LYS A 11 10.27 -6.81 -16.94
N GLU A 12 11.51 -7.27 -16.74
CA GLU A 12 11.82 -8.66 -16.43
C GLU A 12 11.27 -9.09 -15.06
N TYR A 13 11.40 -8.27 -14.02
CA TYR A 13 10.85 -8.57 -12.70
C TYR A 13 9.32 -8.68 -12.71
N ILE A 14 8.65 -7.74 -13.38
CA ILE A 14 7.19 -7.67 -13.44
C ILE A 14 6.60 -8.93 -14.10
N ARG A 15 7.26 -9.49 -15.12
CA ARG A 15 6.82 -10.73 -15.82
C ARG A 15 6.77 -11.97 -14.91
N HIS A 16 7.48 -11.94 -13.79
CA HIS A 16 7.52 -13.03 -12.83
C HIS A 16 6.57 -12.82 -11.65
N LEU A 17 5.84 -11.71 -11.59
CA LEU A 17 4.78 -11.50 -10.61
C LEU A 17 3.52 -12.24 -11.04
N SER A 18 2.73 -12.69 -10.06
CA SER A 18 1.36 -13.10 -10.33
C SER A 18 0.51 -11.89 -10.76
N PRO A 19 -0.64 -12.10 -11.42
CA PRO A 19 -1.53 -11.00 -11.80
C PRO A 19 -1.89 -10.05 -10.64
N ASP A 20 -2.21 -10.60 -9.47
CA ASP A 20 -2.57 -9.80 -8.29
C ASP A 20 -1.39 -8.96 -7.78
N LEU A 21 -0.18 -9.53 -7.79
CA LEU A 21 1.04 -8.83 -7.36
C LEU A 21 1.51 -7.80 -8.39
N GLU A 22 1.36 -8.07 -9.68
CA GLU A 22 1.62 -7.11 -10.74
C GLU A 22 0.67 -5.92 -10.63
N GLU A 23 -0.62 -6.19 -10.40
CA GLU A 23 -1.63 -5.16 -10.24
C GLU A 23 -1.39 -4.32 -8.98
N LEU A 24 -1.04 -4.97 -7.86
CA LEU A 24 -0.68 -4.31 -6.62
C LEU A 24 0.54 -3.40 -6.82
N PHE A 25 1.60 -3.93 -7.43
CA PHE A 25 2.82 -3.17 -7.70
C PHE A 25 2.54 -1.96 -8.61
N SER A 26 1.78 -2.17 -9.70
CA SER A 26 1.40 -1.11 -10.63
C SER A 26 0.55 -0.03 -9.96
N SER A 27 -0.35 -0.41 -9.06
CA SER A 27 -1.19 0.51 -8.31
C SER A 27 -0.35 1.35 -7.34
N CYS A 28 0.63 0.76 -6.64
CA CYS A 28 1.57 1.50 -5.80
C CYS A 28 2.37 2.54 -6.61
N LEU A 29 2.88 2.16 -7.79
CA LEU A 29 3.59 3.10 -8.67
C LEU A 29 2.71 4.24 -9.14
N LYS A 30 1.43 3.98 -9.47
CA LYS A 30 0.47 5.03 -9.83
C LYS A 30 0.20 5.96 -8.65
N LEU A 31 0.07 5.43 -7.44
CA LEU A 31 -0.17 6.24 -6.24
C LEU A 31 1.00 7.18 -5.94
N GLU A 32 2.25 6.70 -6.05
CA GLU A 32 3.42 7.56 -5.87
C GLU A 32 3.52 8.66 -6.93
N LYS A 33 3.21 8.34 -8.20
CA LYS A 33 3.14 9.37 -9.24
C LYS A 33 2.09 10.43 -8.95
N MET A 34 0.94 10.04 -8.41
CA MET A 34 -0.08 11.00 -7.96
C MET A 34 0.45 11.83 -6.80
N TYR A 35 1.06 11.22 -5.79
CA TYR A 35 1.67 11.95 -4.68
C TYR A 35 2.70 13.00 -5.16
N ASP A 36 3.62 12.62 -6.05
CA ASP A 36 4.62 13.55 -6.60
C ASP A 36 3.97 14.68 -7.41
N ARG A 37 2.91 14.37 -8.17
CA ARG A 37 2.13 15.38 -8.90
C ARG A 37 1.44 16.36 -7.96
N PHE A 38 0.89 15.89 -6.85
CA PHE A 38 0.25 16.76 -5.85
C PHE A 38 1.27 17.67 -5.17
N ARG A 39 2.44 17.14 -4.81
CA ARG A 39 3.56 17.95 -4.28
C ARG A 39 4.02 19.02 -5.27
N PHE A 40 4.09 18.67 -6.55
CA PHE A 40 4.42 19.64 -7.60
C PHE A 40 3.38 20.76 -7.68
N LEU A 41 2.09 20.43 -7.70
CA LEU A 41 1.01 21.42 -7.72
C LEU A 41 1.09 22.34 -6.49
N GLU A 42 1.26 21.77 -5.30
CA GLU A 42 1.41 22.51 -4.05
C GLU A 42 2.59 23.49 -4.09
N SER A 43 3.75 23.07 -4.63
CA SER A 43 4.93 23.95 -4.78
C SER A 43 4.74 25.10 -5.77
N HIS A 44 3.69 25.08 -6.58
CA HIS A 44 3.34 26.13 -7.55
C HIS A 44 2.02 26.83 -7.20
N ASP A 45 1.54 26.70 -5.96
CA ASP A 45 0.26 27.26 -5.47
C ASP A 45 -0.97 26.80 -6.27
N LEU A 46 -0.88 25.67 -6.97
CA LEU A 46 -1.98 25.06 -7.72
C LEU A 46 -2.71 24.03 -6.85
N MET A 47 -4.01 23.86 -7.12
CA MET A 47 -4.84 22.88 -6.42
C MET A 47 -5.08 21.64 -7.29
N PRO A 48 -5.05 20.43 -6.71
CA PRO A 48 -5.46 19.22 -7.42
C PRO A 48 -6.96 19.27 -7.72
N THR A 49 -7.33 18.78 -8.89
CA THR A 49 -8.74 18.65 -9.29
C THR A 49 -9.46 17.58 -8.47
N ILE A 50 -10.80 17.68 -8.37
CA ILE A 50 -11.65 16.68 -7.72
C ILE A 50 -11.44 15.28 -8.33
N ASP A 51 -11.32 15.18 -9.65
CA ASP A 51 -11.09 13.90 -10.33
C ASP A 51 -9.76 13.26 -9.92
N MET A 52 -8.69 14.07 -9.82
CA MET A 52 -7.39 13.57 -9.34
C MET A 52 -7.47 13.06 -7.90
N ILE A 53 -8.25 13.73 -7.05
CA ILE A 53 -8.46 13.29 -5.66
C ILE A 53 -9.19 11.95 -5.64
N TRP A 54 -10.27 11.80 -6.42
CA TRP A 54 -11.05 10.56 -6.49
C TRP A 54 -10.29 9.40 -7.12
N GLU A 55 -9.55 9.64 -8.21
CA GLU A 55 -8.66 8.64 -8.80
C GLU A 55 -7.67 8.14 -7.76
N THR A 56 -7.11 9.06 -6.98
CA THR A 56 -6.12 8.72 -5.96
C THR A 56 -6.71 7.89 -4.83
N ILE A 57 -7.88 8.27 -4.31
CA ILE A 57 -8.62 7.47 -3.31
C ILE A 57 -8.92 6.07 -3.86
N THR A 58 -9.33 5.97 -5.12
CA THR A 58 -9.67 4.70 -5.76
C THR A 58 -8.46 3.78 -5.89
N ILE A 59 -7.29 4.32 -6.27
CA ILE A 59 -6.03 3.56 -6.31
C ILE A 59 -5.66 3.08 -4.91
N ALA A 60 -5.83 3.91 -3.90
CA ALA A 60 -5.51 3.60 -2.51
C ALA A 60 -6.40 2.45 -1.97
N ASP A 61 -7.72 2.54 -2.19
CA ASP A 61 -8.68 1.49 -1.86
C ASP A 61 -8.36 0.16 -2.59
N ARG A 62 -7.92 0.26 -3.85
CA ARG A 62 -7.52 -0.92 -4.66
C ARG A 62 -6.31 -1.63 -4.07
N ILE A 63 -5.27 -0.88 -3.68
CA ILE A 63 -4.06 -1.43 -3.03
C ILE A 63 -4.45 -2.19 -1.76
N MET A 64 -5.29 -1.58 -0.91
CA MET A 64 -5.76 -2.23 0.31
C MET A 64 -6.55 -3.50 0.04
N GLY A 65 -7.47 -3.45 -0.93
CA GLY A 65 -8.29 -4.59 -1.34
C GLY A 65 -7.42 -5.77 -1.81
N LEU A 66 -6.42 -5.52 -2.65
CA LEU A 66 -5.49 -6.53 -3.13
C LEU A 66 -4.67 -7.15 -1.99
N VAL A 67 -4.08 -6.32 -1.12
CA VAL A 67 -3.32 -6.81 0.05
C VAL A 67 -4.19 -7.71 0.93
N LYS A 68 -5.39 -7.26 1.25
CA LYS A 68 -6.35 -8.03 2.07
C LYS A 68 -6.73 -9.35 1.40
N ALA A 69 -7.02 -9.34 0.09
CA ALA A 69 -7.37 -10.54 -0.65
C ALA A 69 -6.23 -11.57 -0.68
N ILE A 70 -4.99 -11.13 -0.91
CA ILE A 70 -3.79 -11.98 -0.90
C ILE A 70 -3.59 -12.62 0.48
N ILE A 71 -3.75 -11.84 1.56
CA ILE A 71 -3.62 -12.34 2.94
C ILE A 71 -4.71 -13.35 3.29
N LEU A 72 -5.97 -13.08 2.92
CA LEU A 72 -7.08 -13.99 3.16
C LEU A 72 -6.89 -15.30 2.40
N THR A 73 -6.43 -15.22 1.15
CA THR A 73 -6.15 -16.40 0.32
C THR A 73 -5.07 -17.28 0.94
N GLU A 74 -3.96 -16.69 1.42
CA GLU A 74 -2.92 -17.44 2.12
C GLU A 74 -3.43 -18.01 3.45
N ARG A 75 -4.16 -17.23 4.26
CA ARG A 75 -4.69 -17.69 5.55
C ARG A 75 -5.65 -18.88 5.39
N SER A 76 -6.45 -18.92 4.33
CA SER A 76 -7.35 -20.02 4.02
C SER A 76 -6.63 -21.27 3.48
N SER A 77 -5.32 -21.21 3.23
CA SER A 77 -4.55 -22.37 2.81
C SER A 77 -4.30 -23.34 3.96
N LYS A 78 -4.37 -24.65 3.67
CA LYS A 78 -4.13 -25.71 4.67
C LYS A 78 -2.75 -25.64 5.31
N ASP A 79 -1.75 -25.16 4.55
CA ASP A 79 -0.36 -25.04 4.98
C ASP A 79 0.03 -23.57 5.21
N SER A 80 -0.94 -22.73 5.64
CA SER A 80 -0.71 -21.31 5.90
C SER A 80 0.41 -21.11 6.92
N LEU A 81 1.38 -20.27 6.59
CA LEU A 81 2.40 -19.82 7.54
C LEU A 81 1.98 -18.59 8.35
N ILE A 82 0.78 -18.08 8.11
CA ILE A 82 0.12 -17.07 8.94
C ILE A 82 -0.63 -17.81 10.06
N THR A 83 -0.14 -17.69 11.29
CA THR A 83 -0.76 -18.28 12.49
C THR A 83 -2.03 -17.51 12.89
N ASP A 84 -2.88 -18.12 13.73
CA ASP A 84 -4.07 -17.45 14.27
C ASP A 84 -3.74 -16.20 15.07
N GLU A 85 -2.66 -16.26 15.86
CA GLU A 85 -2.15 -15.12 16.62
C GLU A 85 -1.71 -13.98 15.70
N MET A 86 -0.84 -14.27 14.72
CA MET A 86 -0.39 -13.27 13.74
C MET A 86 -1.58 -12.65 13.01
N TYR A 87 -2.53 -13.48 12.58
CA TYR A 87 -3.72 -13.00 11.88
C TYR A 87 -4.60 -12.14 12.80
N GLY A 88 -4.76 -12.50 14.06
CA GLY A 88 -5.52 -11.73 15.05
C GLY A 88 -4.94 -10.34 15.27
N VAL A 89 -3.62 -10.24 15.46
CA VAL A 89 -2.91 -8.96 15.64
C VAL A 89 -3.02 -8.12 14.36
N TRP A 90 -2.68 -8.70 13.20
CA TRP A 90 -2.81 -8.02 11.92
C TRP A 90 -4.23 -7.52 11.67
N LYS A 91 -5.25 -8.36 11.90
CA LYS A 91 -6.65 -7.98 11.67
C LYS A 91 -7.09 -6.81 12.56
N LYS A 92 -6.65 -6.78 13.82
CA LYS A 92 -6.94 -5.67 14.74
C LYS A 92 -6.30 -4.37 14.25
N ALA A 93 -5.00 -4.39 13.95
CA ALA A 93 -4.27 -3.23 13.46
C ALA A 93 -4.81 -2.76 12.09
N TRP A 94 -5.05 -3.69 11.17
CA TRP A 94 -5.63 -3.42 9.86
C TRP A 94 -7.01 -2.76 9.94
N ASN A 95 -7.86 -3.19 10.88
CA ASN A 95 -9.17 -2.57 11.10
C ASN A 95 -9.06 -1.13 11.64
N LYS A 96 -8.08 -0.85 12.51
CA LYS A 96 -7.79 0.51 13.00
C LYS A 96 -7.40 1.41 11.83
N TYR A 97 -6.44 0.96 11.02
CA TYR A 97 -5.99 1.65 9.81
C TYR A 97 -7.14 1.87 8.80
N GLU A 98 -7.94 0.83 8.49
CA GLU A 98 -9.15 0.96 7.64
C GLU A 98 -10.14 2.01 8.18
N SER A 99 -10.31 2.10 9.51
CA SER A 99 -11.21 3.06 10.14
C SER A 99 -10.71 4.50 10.01
N GLU A 100 -9.42 4.73 10.25
CA GLU A 100 -8.80 6.05 10.12
C GLU A 100 -8.85 6.55 8.68
N LEU A 101 -8.57 5.67 7.73
CA LEU A 101 -8.68 5.97 6.31
C LEU A 101 -10.11 6.26 5.88
N ARG A 102 -11.10 5.52 6.39
CA ARG A 102 -12.52 5.82 6.12
C ARG A 102 -12.89 7.21 6.62
N LYS A 103 -12.50 7.58 7.85
CA LYS A 103 -12.73 8.92 8.39
C LYS A 103 -12.08 10.01 7.52
N LEU A 104 -10.89 9.77 6.97
CA LEU A 104 -10.23 10.69 6.06
C LEU A 104 -10.98 10.79 4.72
N LYS A 105 -11.41 9.66 4.14
CA LYS A 105 -12.22 9.62 2.91
C LYS A 105 -13.54 10.35 3.06
N ASP A 106 -14.23 10.17 4.18
CA ASP A 106 -15.50 10.85 4.47
C ASP A 106 -15.29 12.37 4.57
N LYS A 107 -14.20 12.80 5.23
CA LYS A 107 -13.81 14.21 5.28
C LYS A 107 -13.56 14.77 3.88
N ILE A 108 -12.85 14.06 3.00
CA ILE A 108 -12.57 14.50 1.63
C ILE A 108 -13.85 14.54 0.80
N THR A 109 -14.73 13.55 0.96
CA THR A 109 -16.02 13.47 0.25
C THR A 109 -16.95 14.63 0.64
N ALA A 110 -17.02 14.97 1.92
CA ALA A 110 -17.80 16.10 2.41
C ALA A 110 -17.27 17.45 1.88
N ILE A 111 -15.97 17.55 1.60
CA ILE A 111 -15.34 18.74 1.03
C ILE A 111 -15.70 18.90 -0.45
N GLY A 112 -15.81 17.80 -1.21
CA GLY A 112 -16.28 17.80 -2.61
C GLY A 112 -17.72 18.31 -2.80
N ILE A 113 -18.49 18.44 -1.71
CA ILE A 113 -19.88 18.90 -1.70
C ILE A 113 -20.00 20.42 -1.36
N GLY A 114 -18.89 21.12 -1.06
CA GLY A 114 -18.83 22.60 -1.19
C GLY A 114 -18.34 23.40 0.02
N THR A 115 -17.02 23.42 0.27
CA THR A 115 -16.34 24.56 0.94
C THR A 115 -14.91 24.73 0.39
N GLU A 116 -14.60 25.90 -0.18
CA GLU A 116 -13.33 26.18 -0.87
C GLU A 116 -12.09 26.16 0.05
N GLU A 117 -12.24 26.45 1.35
CA GLU A 117 -11.12 26.60 2.28
C GLU A 117 -10.67 25.29 2.96
N ALA A 118 -11.45 24.20 2.85
CA ALA A 118 -11.13 22.92 3.50
C ALA A 118 -10.17 22.01 2.68
N VAL A 119 -9.97 22.31 1.40
CA VAL A 119 -9.23 21.47 0.44
C VAL A 119 -7.71 21.56 0.63
N LYS A 120 -7.18 22.71 1.08
CA LYS A 120 -5.72 22.98 1.06
C LYS A 120 -4.90 22.16 2.07
N ILE A 121 -5.49 21.49 3.08
CA ILE A 121 -4.71 20.93 4.20
C ILE A 121 -4.92 19.42 4.45
N LYS A 122 -5.95 18.77 3.91
CA LYS A 122 -6.23 17.35 4.25
C LYS A 122 -5.78 16.32 3.20
N VAL A 123 -5.66 16.72 1.93
CA VAL A 123 -5.31 15.77 0.86
C VAL A 123 -3.83 15.41 0.90
N SER A 124 -2.92 16.39 1.09
CA SER A 124 -1.48 16.10 1.19
C SER A 124 -1.15 15.18 2.37
N SER A 125 -1.81 15.36 3.54
CA SER A 125 -1.68 14.45 4.69
C SER A 125 -2.18 13.05 4.37
N PHE A 126 -3.38 12.92 3.79
CA PHE A 126 -3.94 11.62 3.37
C PHE A 126 -2.99 10.87 2.41
N LEU A 127 -2.40 11.58 1.44
CA LEU A 127 -1.46 10.97 0.50
C LEU A 127 -0.12 10.63 1.13
N ALA A 128 0.35 11.45 2.08
CA ALA A 128 1.56 11.18 2.82
C ALA A 128 1.42 9.90 3.66
N ASP A 129 0.28 9.70 4.32
CA ASP A 129 -0.01 8.50 5.12
C ASP A 129 -0.01 7.24 4.24
N TYR A 130 -0.64 7.31 3.07
CA TYR A 130 -0.64 6.21 2.10
C TYR A 130 0.74 5.93 1.49
N ALA A 131 1.48 6.98 1.12
CA ALA A 131 2.84 6.82 0.61
C ALA A 131 3.75 6.21 1.69
N SER A 132 3.60 6.63 2.95
CA SER A 132 4.30 6.06 4.10
C SER A 132 3.97 4.58 4.27
N PHE A 133 2.67 4.23 4.28
CA PHE A 133 2.20 2.84 4.36
C PHE A 133 2.83 1.95 3.26
N ILE A 134 2.81 2.39 2.00
CA ILE A 134 3.39 1.64 0.88
C ILE A 134 4.89 1.45 1.08
N ARG A 135 5.61 2.53 1.42
CA ARG A 135 7.07 2.50 1.58
C ARG A 135 7.52 1.65 2.76
N ALA A 136 6.76 1.63 3.85
CA ALA A 136 7.08 0.87 5.06
C ALA A 136 6.71 -0.63 4.93
N ASN A 137 5.59 -0.94 4.28
CA ASN A 137 4.98 -2.27 4.34
C ASN A 137 5.02 -3.02 3.01
N VAL A 138 4.72 -2.36 1.90
CA VAL A 138 4.54 -3.03 0.59
C VAL A 138 5.85 -3.13 -0.19
N TYR A 139 6.55 -2.01 -0.39
CA TYR A 139 7.80 -1.99 -1.16
C TYR A 139 8.92 -2.86 -0.60
N PRO A 140 9.14 -2.95 0.72
CA PRO A 140 10.20 -3.81 1.23
C PRO A 140 9.97 -5.28 0.88
N VAL A 141 8.71 -5.72 0.77
CA VAL A 141 8.35 -7.07 0.35
C VAL A 141 8.66 -7.28 -1.13
N PHE A 142 8.31 -6.32 -2.00
CA PHE A 142 8.68 -6.38 -3.42
C PHE A 142 10.20 -6.30 -3.65
N ILE A 143 10.94 -5.50 -2.87
CA ILE A 143 12.41 -5.46 -2.93
C ILE A 143 12.98 -6.84 -2.57
N HIS A 144 12.45 -7.48 -1.54
CA HIS A 144 12.84 -8.84 -1.18
C HIS A 144 12.56 -9.82 -2.33
N TYR A 145 11.40 -9.73 -2.99
CA TYR A 145 11.09 -10.58 -4.15
C TYR A 145 11.98 -10.35 -5.35
N SER A 146 12.31 -9.11 -5.67
CA SER A 146 13.19 -8.82 -6.80
C SER A 146 14.53 -9.54 -6.67
N ARG A 147 15.06 -9.67 -5.45
CA ARG A 147 16.29 -10.43 -5.17
C ARG A 147 16.10 -11.94 -5.34
N ILE A 148 14.98 -12.47 -4.86
CA ILE A 148 14.66 -13.90 -4.95
C ILE A 148 14.44 -14.34 -6.40
N ILE A 149 13.62 -13.60 -7.16
CA ILE A 149 13.28 -13.92 -8.55
C ILE A 149 14.53 -13.83 -9.44
N THR A 150 15.38 -12.82 -9.22
CA THR A 150 16.66 -12.70 -9.95
C THR A 150 17.58 -13.89 -9.69
N ALA A 151 17.56 -14.44 -8.47
CA ALA A 151 18.38 -15.59 -8.10
C ALA A 151 17.76 -16.95 -8.52
N ASN A 152 16.43 -17.04 -8.61
CA ASN A 152 15.69 -18.25 -8.93
C ASN A 152 14.41 -17.91 -9.74
N PRO A 153 14.49 -17.79 -11.07
CA PRO A 153 13.36 -17.36 -11.90
C PRO A 153 12.25 -18.42 -12.03
N GLU A 154 12.50 -19.68 -11.65
CA GLU A 154 11.54 -20.80 -11.76
C GLU A 154 10.44 -20.80 -10.67
N ILE A 155 10.38 -19.79 -9.80
CA ILE A 155 9.40 -19.75 -8.71
C ILE A 155 7.98 -19.55 -9.29
N ILE A 156 7.09 -20.48 -8.96
CA ILE A 156 5.67 -20.48 -9.37
C ILE A 156 4.92 -19.31 -8.73
N TYR A 157 4.05 -18.64 -9.50
CA TYR A 157 3.24 -17.48 -9.08
C TYR A 157 2.53 -17.63 -7.71
N ARG A 158 1.84 -18.76 -7.48
CA ARG A 158 1.17 -19.01 -6.18
C ARG A 158 2.15 -18.97 -5.00
N THR A 159 3.35 -19.51 -5.16
CA THR A 159 4.37 -19.50 -4.11
C THR A 159 4.81 -18.09 -3.75
N ILE A 160 4.81 -17.17 -4.71
CA ILE A 160 5.19 -15.76 -4.48
C ILE A 160 4.11 -15.03 -3.68
N GLU A 161 2.83 -15.23 -4.01
CA GLU A 161 1.69 -14.64 -3.28
C GLU A 161 1.64 -15.09 -1.82
N LYS A 162 1.81 -16.40 -1.59
CA LYS A 162 1.87 -16.96 -0.24
C LYS A 162 2.96 -16.31 0.59
N ARG A 163 4.17 -16.25 0.03
CA ARG A 163 5.29 -15.59 0.68
C ARG A 163 4.97 -14.11 0.91
N PHE A 164 4.30 -13.43 -0.04
CA PHE A 164 3.99 -12.00 0.05
C PHE A 164 3.14 -11.75 1.27
N ALA A 165 2.04 -12.50 1.41
CA ALA A 165 1.13 -12.41 2.54
C ALA A 165 1.86 -12.56 3.88
N VAL A 166 2.70 -13.60 4.01
CA VAL A 166 3.44 -13.90 5.25
C VAL A 166 4.43 -12.79 5.60
N LEU A 167 5.22 -12.33 4.62
CA LEU A 167 6.19 -11.26 4.85
C LEU A 167 5.51 -9.92 5.16
N PHE A 168 4.41 -9.62 4.47
CA PHE A 168 3.63 -8.41 4.73
C PHE A 168 3.10 -8.42 6.16
N VAL A 169 2.40 -9.49 6.58
CA VAL A 169 1.81 -9.59 7.92
C VAL A 169 2.87 -9.44 9.01
N ARG A 170 4.02 -10.12 8.88
CA ARG A 170 5.12 -10.01 9.84
C ARG A 170 5.66 -8.59 9.96
N ARG A 171 5.81 -7.88 8.84
CA ARG A 171 6.30 -6.50 8.83
C ARG A 171 5.29 -5.54 9.43
N PHE A 172 4.03 -5.68 9.05
CA PHE A 172 2.95 -4.81 9.49
C PHE A 172 2.79 -4.87 11.01
N ILE A 173 2.75 -6.07 11.59
CA ILE A 173 2.67 -6.26 13.04
C ILE A 173 3.87 -5.67 13.76
N LYS A 174 5.08 -5.91 13.25
CA LYS A 174 6.30 -5.36 13.86
C LYS A 174 6.35 -3.83 13.82
N GLY A 175 5.73 -3.19 12.83
CA GLY A 175 5.62 -1.73 12.77
C GLY A 175 4.75 -1.17 13.89
N GLU A 176 3.62 -1.84 14.19
CA GLU A 176 2.66 -1.41 15.22
C GLU A 176 3.19 -1.60 16.65
N GLU A 177 3.94 -2.68 16.91
CA GLU A 177 4.55 -2.91 18.23
C GLU A 177 5.52 -1.78 18.64
N VAL A 178 6.16 -1.13 17.67
CA VAL A 178 7.08 -0.01 17.91
C VAL A 178 6.30 1.30 18.16
N GLU A 179 5.20 1.53 17.45
CA GLU A 179 4.35 2.71 17.68
C GLU A 179 3.65 2.68 19.06
N GLU A 180 3.23 1.50 19.54
CA GLU A 180 2.63 1.35 20.89
C GLU A 180 3.64 1.58 22.05
N GLU A 181 4.94 1.47 21.79
CA GLU A 181 6.00 1.75 22.79
C GLU A 181 6.38 3.24 22.85
N GLU A 182 6.26 3.99 21.75
CA GLU A 182 6.58 5.43 21.71
C GLU A 182 5.46 6.32 22.30
N GLU A 183 4.23 5.80 22.41
CA GLU A 183 3.09 6.51 23.01
C GLU A 183 2.95 6.33 24.54
N LYS A 184 3.89 5.63 25.20
CA LYS A 184 3.90 5.40 26.67
C LYS A 184 4.99 6.18 27.39
#